data_AF-F0SPA4-F1
#
_entry.id   AF-F0SPA4-F1
#
_cell.length_a   1.000
_cell.length_b   1.000
_cell.length_c   1.000
_cell.angle_alpha   90.00
_cell.angle_beta   90.00
_cell.angle_gamma   90.00
#
_symmetry.space_group_name_H-M   'P 1'
#
loop_
_entity.id
_entity.type
_entity.pdbx_description
1 polymer ?
#
loop_
_entity_poly.entity_id
_entity_poly.type
_entity_poly.pdbx_seq_one_letter_code
_entity_poly.pdbx_strand_id
1 'polypeptide(L)'
;MEPREFSQRNNFEHWLVLMDDFLELFIARFPQEERALLDFTPESLDIVEAWILRTYADMDEMLAPEETQTVNCVACYVGETYRKHLGAKWDIRLDDPSFAFYGIPILVNSEDSTIDCPLTLVTASADRRNGQYLRTVLENL
;
A
#
# COMPACT_ATOMS: atom_id res chain seq x y z
N MET A 1 14.62 -4.81 8.36
CA MET A 1 13.15 -4.97 8.35
C MET A 1 12.61 -3.57 8.53
N GLU A 2 11.91 -3.04 7.53
CA GLU A 2 11.33 -1.69 7.61
C GLU A 2 10.18 -1.68 8.62
N PRO A 3 10.04 -0.63 9.44
CA PRO A 3 8.96 -0.55 10.43
C PRO A 3 7.63 -0.20 9.75
N ARG A 4 6.51 -0.70 10.30
CA ARG A 4 5.15 -0.32 9.84
C ARG A 4 4.74 1.08 10.29
N GLU A 5 5.39 1.57 11.33
CA GLU A 5 5.15 2.88 11.94
C GLU A 5 6.47 3.63 12.11
N PHE A 6 6.43 4.93 11.88
CA PHE A 6 7.55 5.84 12.07
C PHE A 6 7.24 6.82 13.20
N SER A 7 8.25 7.13 13.99
CA SER A 7 8.18 8.15 15.05
C SER A 7 8.85 9.46 14.66
N GLN A 8 9.53 9.51 13.51
CA GLN A 8 10.30 10.66 13.03
C GLN A 8 10.11 10.84 11.51
N ARG A 9 9.91 12.08 11.07
CA ARG A 9 9.72 12.42 9.66
C ARG A 9 10.93 12.03 8.79
N ASN A 10 12.15 12.17 9.31
CA ASN A 10 13.35 11.76 8.56
C ASN A 10 13.37 10.26 8.22
N ASN A 11 12.82 9.40 9.07
CA ASN A 11 12.74 7.97 8.77
C ASN A 11 11.71 7.68 7.67
N PHE A 12 10.60 8.41 7.66
CA PHE A 12 9.62 8.36 6.57
C PHE A 12 10.20 8.89 5.26
N GLU A 13 10.98 9.98 5.29
CA GLU A 13 11.67 10.51 4.11
C GLU A 13 12.72 9.53 3.57
N HIS A 14 13.47 8.86 4.45
CA HIS A 14 14.35 7.76 4.05
C HIS A 14 13.58 6.59 3.42
N TRP A 15 12.41 6.23 3.97
CA TRP A 15 11.54 5.22 3.39
C TRP A 15 11.04 5.63 1.99
N LEU A 16 10.72 6.91 1.76
CA LEU A 16 10.37 7.42 0.43
C LEU A 16 11.53 7.31 -0.57
N VAL A 17 12.77 7.50 -0.13
CA VAL A 17 13.97 7.30 -0.98
C VAL A 17 14.10 5.84 -1.43
N LEU A 18 13.64 4.89 -0.61
CA LEU A 18 13.65 3.45 -0.90
C LEU A 18 12.40 2.98 -1.67
N MET A 19 11.53 3.90 -2.10
CA MET A 19 10.25 3.54 -2.75
C MET A 19 10.46 2.62 -3.96
N ASP A 20 11.37 2.99 -4.87
CA ASP A 20 11.64 2.20 -6.07
C ASP A 20 12.13 0.79 -5.73
N ASP A 21 12.97 0.64 -4.70
CA ASP A 21 13.44 -0.67 -4.22
C ASP A 21 12.27 -1.53 -3.71
N PHE A 22 11.32 -0.94 -2.97
CA PHE A 22 10.14 -1.67 -2.50
C PHE A 22 9.24 -2.14 -3.65
N LEU A 23 9.05 -1.29 -4.65
CA LEU A 23 8.27 -1.62 -5.84
C LEU A 23 8.93 -2.74 -6.64
N GLU A 24 10.24 -2.65 -6.88
CA GLU A 24 11.02 -3.68 -7.56
C GLU A 24 10.95 -5.02 -6.81
N LEU A 25 11.13 -5.00 -5.49
CA LEU A 25 11.00 -6.19 -4.64
C LEU A 25 9.60 -6.82 -4.77
N PHE A 26 8.54 -6.01 -4.79
CA PHE A 26 7.19 -6.54 -4.95
C PHE A 26 6.97 -7.14 -6.34
N ILE A 27 7.27 -6.39 -7.40
CA ILE A 27 7.10 -6.83 -8.79
C ILE A 27 7.91 -8.10 -9.08
N ALA A 28 9.10 -8.24 -8.49
CA ALA A 28 9.93 -9.43 -8.65
C ALA A 28 9.27 -10.73 -8.15
N ARG A 29 8.24 -10.65 -7.29
CA ARG A 29 7.48 -11.82 -6.79
C ARG A 29 6.55 -12.43 -7.84
N PHE A 30 6.28 -11.71 -8.93
CA PHE A 30 5.39 -12.17 -9.99
C PHE A 30 6.18 -12.90 -11.10
N PRO A 31 5.57 -13.88 -11.78
CA PRO A 31 6.12 -14.46 -13.00
C PRO A 31 6.40 -13.39 -14.05
N GLN A 32 7.41 -13.59 -14.90
CA GLN A 32 7.84 -12.59 -15.89
C GLN A 32 6.69 -12.09 -16.79
N GLU A 33 5.75 -12.98 -17.13
CA GLU A 33 4.58 -12.68 -17.97
C GLU A 33 3.58 -11.74 -17.27
N GLU A 34 3.43 -11.84 -15.94
CA GLU A 34 2.53 -10.99 -15.15
C GLU A 34 3.17 -9.66 -14.75
N ARG A 35 4.50 -9.57 -14.67
CA ARG A 35 5.22 -8.34 -14.30
C ARG A 35 4.88 -7.16 -15.19
N ALA A 36 4.65 -7.40 -16.49
CA ALA A 36 4.30 -6.35 -17.44
C ALA A 36 2.90 -5.76 -17.21
N LEU A 37 2.04 -6.48 -16.49
CA LEU A 37 0.69 -6.04 -16.13
C LEU A 37 0.67 -5.23 -14.83
N LEU A 38 1.78 -5.21 -14.09
CA LEU A 38 1.95 -4.37 -12.90
C LEU A 38 2.42 -2.97 -13.29
N ASP A 39 1.60 -2.27 -14.07
CA ASP A 39 1.90 -0.99 -14.70
C ASP A 39 1.32 0.24 -13.98
N PHE A 40 0.81 0.06 -12.75
CA PHE A 40 0.19 1.11 -11.93
C PHE A 40 -1.13 1.67 -12.51
N THR A 41 -1.79 0.93 -13.39
CA THR A 41 -3.19 1.20 -13.79
C THR A 41 -4.16 0.72 -12.70
N PRO A 42 -5.42 1.19 -12.66
CA PRO A 42 -6.44 0.62 -11.79
C PRO A 42 -6.60 -0.91 -11.99
N GLU A 43 -6.50 -1.40 -13.22
CA GLU A 43 -6.55 -2.83 -13.56
C GLU A 43 -5.43 -3.64 -12.89
N SER A 44 -4.24 -3.06 -12.73
CA SER A 44 -3.12 -3.73 -12.04
C SER A 44 -3.46 -4.09 -10.58
N LEU A 45 -4.40 -3.38 -9.94
CA LEU A 45 -4.85 -3.68 -8.58
C LEU A 45 -5.60 -5.01 -8.48
N ASP A 46 -6.29 -5.43 -9.54
CA ASP A 46 -6.99 -6.72 -9.57
C ASP A 46 -5.97 -7.87 -9.48
N ILE A 47 -4.81 -7.72 -10.12
CA ILE A 47 -3.69 -8.68 -10.08
C ILE A 47 -3.05 -8.71 -8.68
N VAL A 48 -2.85 -7.54 -8.09
CA VAL A 48 -2.30 -7.40 -6.74
C VAL A 48 -3.24 -8.02 -5.71
N GLU A 49 -4.54 -7.75 -5.78
CA GLU A 49 -5.52 -8.34 -4.87
C GLU A 49 -5.59 -9.86 -5.04
N ALA A 50 -5.61 -10.37 -6.28
CA ALA A 50 -5.55 -11.81 -6.53
C ALA A 50 -4.28 -12.45 -5.94
N TRP A 51 -3.14 -11.77 -5.98
CA TRP A 51 -1.91 -12.20 -5.33
C TRP A 51 -2.04 -12.23 -3.80
N ILE A 52 -2.64 -11.20 -3.19
CA ILE A 52 -2.90 -11.14 -1.73
C ILE A 52 -3.77 -12.33 -1.32
N LEU A 53 -4.88 -12.58 -2.01
CA LEU A 53 -5.87 -13.61 -1.64
C LEU A 53 -5.36 -15.05 -1.80
N ARG A 54 -4.36 -15.25 -2.67
CA ARG A 54 -3.66 -16.52 -2.85
C ARG A 54 -2.55 -16.72 -1.82
N THR A 55 -1.90 -15.62 -1.40
CA THR A 55 -0.74 -15.66 -0.48
C THR A 55 -1.18 -15.77 0.98
N TYR A 56 -2.26 -15.08 1.34
CA TYR A 56 -2.73 -14.97 2.73
C TYR A 56 -4.16 -15.49 2.88
N ALA A 57 -4.38 -16.28 3.93
CA ALA A 57 -5.70 -16.79 4.30
C ALA A 57 -6.60 -15.67 4.85
N ASP A 58 -6.02 -14.76 5.64
CA ASP A 58 -6.73 -13.68 6.30
C ASP A 58 -5.80 -12.49 6.64
N MET A 59 -6.36 -11.50 7.35
CA MET A 59 -5.63 -10.31 7.80
C MET A 59 -4.54 -10.66 8.85
N ASP A 60 -4.77 -11.65 9.72
CA ASP A 60 -3.84 -11.97 10.81
C ASP A 60 -2.51 -12.49 10.25
N GLU A 61 -2.55 -13.31 9.20
CA GLU A 61 -1.35 -13.75 8.49
C GLU A 61 -0.56 -12.57 7.90
N MET A 62 -1.23 -11.57 7.32
CA MET A 62 -0.55 -10.37 6.82
C MET A 62 0.07 -9.55 7.94
N LEU A 63 -0.57 -9.53 9.11
CA LEU A 63 -0.08 -8.78 10.26
C LEU A 63 1.04 -9.49 11.02
N ALA A 64 1.39 -10.73 10.68
CA ALA A 64 2.51 -11.45 11.27
C ALA A 64 3.84 -10.67 11.14
N PRO A 65 4.72 -10.67 12.16
CA PRO A 65 5.97 -9.90 12.13
C PRO A 65 6.87 -10.21 10.93
N GLU A 66 6.95 -11.47 10.52
CA GLU A 66 7.69 -11.97 9.37
C GLU A 66 7.23 -11.36 8.03
N GLU A 67 5.95 -11.00 7.93
CA GLU A 67 5.34 -10.46 6.71
C GLU A 67 5.48 -8.95 6.57
N THR A 68 6.01 -8.27 7.60
CA THR A 68 6.16 -6.81 7.64
C THR A 68 6.78 -6.23 6.38
N GLN A 69 7.87 -6.81 5.89
CA GLN A 69 8.53 -6.30 4.68
C GLN A 69 7.69 -6.55 3.42
N THR A 70 7.09 -7.73 3.29
CA THR A 70 6.27 -8.08 2.11
C THR A 70 5.05 -7.17 2.04
N VAL A 71 4.33 -7.02 3.15
CA VAL A 71 3.13 -6.16 3.23
C VAL A 71 3.48 -4.70 3.00
N ASN A 72 4.62 -4.21 3.49
CA ASN A 72 5.11 -2.88 3.14
C ASN A 72 5.26 -2.71 1.62
N CYS A 73 5.91 -3.66 0.94
CA CYS A 73 6.11 -3.57 -0.51
C CYS A 73 4.78 -3.59 -1.28
N VAL A 74 3.81 -4.40 -0.83
CA VAL A 74 2.45 -4.43 -1.40
C VAL A 74 1.74 -3.08 -1.19
N ALA A 75 1.81 -2.53 0.03
CA ALA A 75 1.23 -1.23 0.36
C ALA A 75 1.87 -0.07 -0.44
N CYS A 76 3.19 -0.12 -0.68
CA CYS A 76 3.87 0.82 -1.57
C CYS A 76 3.30 0.75 -2.99
N TYR A 77 3.11 -0.45 -3.54
CA TYR A 77 2.57 -0.61 -4.88
C TYR A 77 1.15 -0.05 -5.00
N VAL A 78 0.26 -0.45 -4.09
CA VAL A 78 -1.13 0.06 -4.05
C VAL A 78 -1.14 1.57 -3.86
N GLY A 79 -0.31 2.09 -2.95
CA GLY A 79 -0.20 3.52 -2.69
C GLY A 79 0.33 4.30 -3.90
N GLU A 80 1.33 3.80 -4.62
CA GLU A 80 1.82 4.45 -5.84
C GLU A 80 0.78 4.46 -6.96
N THR A 81 -0.01 3.38 -7.10
CA THR A 81 -1.14 3.35 -8.05
C THR A 81 -2.17 4.43 -7.71
N TYR A 82 -2.59 4.53 -6.44
CA TYR A 82 -3.52 5.56 -5.98
C TYR A 82 -2.94 6.96 -6.15
N ARG A 83 -1.69 7.17 -5.76
CA ARG A 83 -0.99 8.46 -5.87
C ARG A 83 -0.95 8.97 -7.31
N LYS A 84 -0.63 8.09 -8.26
CA LYS A 84 -0.56 8.44 -9.68
C LYS A 84 -1.93 8.73 -10.27
N HIS A 85 -2.96 7.99 -9.86
CA HIS A 85 -4.32 8.13 -10.38
C HIS A 85 -5.05 9.36 -9.82
N LEU A 86 -4.92 9.61 -8.50
CA LEU A 86 -5.62 10.68 -7.79
C LEU A 86 -4.84 12.00 -7.73
N GLY A 87 -3.57 12.01 -8.15
CA GLY A 87 -2.69 13.18 -7.97
C GLY A 87 -2.31 13.45 -6.50
N ALA A 88 -2.54 12.48 -5.62
CA ALA A 88 -2.23 12.58 -4.19
C ALA A 88 -0.71 12.60 -3.93
N LYS A 89 -0.32 12.80 -2.66
CA LYS A 89 1.08 12.78 -2.23
C LYS A 89 1.23 11.93 -0.98
N TRP A 90 2.35 11.22 -0.88
CA TRP A 90 2.73 10.57 0.37
C TRP A 90 3.00 11.60 1.46
N ASP A 91 2.47 11.34 2.65
CA ASP A 91 2.75 12.10 3.86
C ASP A 91 2.67 11.16 5.08
N ILE A 92 2.96 11.72 6.24
CA ILE A 92 2.85 11.05 7.53
C ILE A 92 2.37 12.06 8.57
N ARG A 93 1.45 11.64 9.44
CA ARG A 93 0.99 12.43 10.59
C ARG A 93 1.71 11.97 11.85
N LEU A 94 2.45 12.90 12.47
CA LEU A 94 3.27 12.67 13.66
C LEU A 94 2.97 13.69 14.77
N ASP A 95 1.97 14.54 14.56
CA ASP A 95 1.57 15.66 15.39
C ASP A 95 0.35 15.36 16.29
N ASP A 96 -0.45 14.36 15.94
CA ASP A 96 -1.63 13.93 16.70
C ASP A 96 -1.64 12.41 16.94
N PRO A 97 -1.21 11.93 18.12
CA PRO A 97 -1.25 10.51 18.49
C PRO A 97 -2.64 9.87 18.50
N SER A 98 -3.72 10.66 18.49
CA SER A 98 -5.09 10.15 18.42
C SER A 98 -5.58 9.92 16.99
N PHE A 99 -4.82 10.39 15.99
CA PHE A 99 -5.14 10.17 14.59
C PHE A 99 -5.05 8.69 14.24
N ALA A 100 -6.05 8.18 13.51
CA ALA A 100 -6.17 6.75 13.22
C ALA A 100 -4.97 6.16 12.46
N PHE A 101 -4.26 6.97 11.68
CA PHE A 101 -3.06 6.58 10.94
C PHE A 101 -1.80 7.27 11.47
N TYR A 102 -1.76 7.64 12.75
CA TYR A 102 -0.59 8.23 13.38
C TYR A 102 0.64 7.34 13.17
N GLY A 103 1.73 7.92 12.67
CA GLY A 103 2.97 7.19 12.41
C GLY A 103 2.94 6.28 11.18
N ILE A 104 1.83 6.16 10.46
CA ILE A 104 1.71 5.29 9.29
C ILE A 104 1.77 6.13 8.00
N PRO A 105 2.47 5.70 6.94
CA PRO A 105 2.43 6.36 5.64
C PRO A 105 1.00 6.45 5.09
N ILE A 106 0.60 7.65 4.71
CA ILE A 106 -0.70 7.94 4.12
C ILE A 106 -0.55 8.66 2.78
N LEU A 107 -1.61 8.65 1.99
CA LEU A 107 -1.79 9.53 0.85
C LEU A 107 -2.70 10.67 1.24
N VAL A 108 -2.32 11.89 0.87
CA VAL A 108 -3.12 13.10 1.05
C VAL A 108 -3.39 13.70 -0.32
N ASN A 109 -4.67 13.87 -0.66
CA ASN A 109 -5.06 14.65 -1.81
C ASN A 109 -5.36 16.09 -1.37
N SER A 110 -4.65 17.06 -1.95
CA SER A 110 -4.81 18.47 -1.58
C SER A 110 -6.06 19.11 -2.15
N GLU A 111 -6.69 18.54 -3.18
CA GLU A 111 -7.85 19.14 -3.84
C GLU A 111 -9.14 18.96 -3.03
N ASP A 112 -9.33 17.79 -2.43
CA ASP A 112 -10.53 17.40 -1.68
C ASP A 112 -10.27 17.07 -0.20
N SER A 113 -9.00 17.15 0.25
CA SER A 113 -8.56 16.79 1.60
C SER A 113 -8.80 15.33 2.00
N THR A 114 -8.95 14.43 1.02
CA THR A 114 -9.05 12.98 1.27
C THR A 114 -7.72 12.43 1.79
N ILE A 115 -7.83 11.45 2.70
CA ILE A 115 -6.71 10.73 3.27
C ILE A 115 -6.96 9.24 3.13
N ASP A 116 -6.02 8.56 2.48
CA ASP A 116 -6.02 7.11 2.36
C ASP A 116 -4.78 6.50 3.03
N CYS A 117 -4.96 5.32 3.61
CA CYS A 117 -3.87 4.55 4.19
C CYS A 117 -3.68 3.26 3.37
N PRO A 118 -2.69 3.20 2.47
CA PRO A 118 -2.46 2.04 1.61
C PRO A 118 -2.26 0.74 2.39
N LEU A 119 -1.62 0.80 3.57
CA LEU A 119 -1.47 -0.36 4.44
C LEU A 119 -2.83 -0.92 4.89
N THR A 120 -3.75 -0.05 5.32
CA THR A 120 -5.10 -0.46 5.74
C THR A 120 -5.93 -0.97 4.56
N LEU A 121 -5.78 -0.39 3.36
CA LEU A 121 -6.45 -0.90 2.17
C LEU A 121 -6.01 -2.32 1.83
N VAL A 122 -4.70 -2.56 1.88
CA VAL A 122 -4.09 -3.88 1.61
C VAL A 122 -4.51 -4.92 2.63
N THR A 123 -4.46 -4.63 3.93
CA THR A 123 -4.87 -5.61 4.94
C THR A 123 -6.38 -5.87 4.90
N ALA A 124 -7.19 -4.84 4.62
CA ALA A 124 -8.63 -5.00 4.53
C ALA A 124 -9.09 -5.72 3.25
N SER A 125 -8.26 -5.81 2.21
CA SER A 125 -8.58 -6.64 1.04
C SER A 125 -8.51 -8.14 1.39
N ALA A 126 -7.58 -8.55 2.27
CA ALA A 126 -7.47 -9.92 2.74
C ALA A 126 -8.61 -10.36 3.68
N ASP A 127 -9.25 -9.41 4.37
CA ASP A 127 -10.46 -9.66 5.16
C ASP A 127 -11.72 -9.74 4.28
N ARG A 128 -11.88 -8.78 3.36
CA ARG A 128 -13.06 -8.73 2.46
C ARG A 128 -13.07 -9.82 1.40
N ARG A 129 -11.88 -10.21 0.90
CA ARG A 129 -11.67 -11.29 -0.09
C ARG A 129 -12.56 -11.20 -1.34
N ASN A 130 -12.82 -9.99 -1.83
CA ASN A 130 -13.69 -9.74 -2.99
C ASN A 130 -12.98 -10.01 -4.33
N GLY A 131 -11.68 -9.73 -4.42
CA GLY A 131 -10.88 -9.82 -5.65
C GLY A 131 -10.92 -8.57 -6.51
N GLN A 132 -11.67 -7.55 -6.11
CA GLN A 132 -11.82 -6.26 -6.81
C GLN A 132 -11.93 -5.07 -5.82
N TYR A 133 -11.71 -5.30 -4.53
CA TYR A 133 -11.87 -4.28 -3.50
C TYR A 133 -10.93 -3.08 -3.71
N LEU A 134 -9.64 -3.33 -3.96
CA LEU A 134 -8.64 -2.27 -4.10
C LEU A 134 -8.95 -1.35 -5.29
N ARG A 135 -9.33 -1.93 -6.43
CA ARG A 135 -9.77 -1.17 -7.60
C ARG A 135 -11.07 -0.42 -7.33
N THR A 136 -12.06 -1.09 -6.74
CA THR A 136 -13.36 -0.48 -6.45
C THR A 136 -13.21 0.74 -5.54
N VAL A 137 -12.38 0.67 -4.51
CA VAL A 137 -12.13 1.83 -3.65
C VAL A 137 -11.51 2.99 -4.45
N LEU A 138 -10.50 2.72 -5.28
CA LEU A 138 -9.86 3.74 -6.11
C LEU A 138 -10.86 4.46 -7.03
N GLU A 139 -11.73 3.71 -7.69
CA GLU A 139 -12.71 4.23 -8.65
C GLU A 139 -13.88 5.00 -8.01
N ASN A 140 -14.01 4.96 -6.68
CA ASN A 140 -15.06 5.65 -5.92
C ASN A 140 -14.52 6.80 -5.06
N LEU A 141 -13.23 7.15 -5.17
CA LEU A 141 -12.61 8.31 -4.54
C LEU A 141 -12.78 9.58 -5.40
#